data_AF-A0A7D8V8G3-F1
#
_entry.id   AF-A0A7D8V8G3-F1
#
_cell.length_a   1.000
_cell.length_b   1.000
_cell.length_c   1.000
_cell.angle_alpha   90.00
_cell.angle_beta   90.00
_cell.angle_gamma   90.00
#
_symmetry.space_group_name_H-M   'P 1'
#
loop_
_entity.id
_entity.type
_entity.pdbx_description
1 polymer ?
#
loop_
_entity_poly.entity_id
_entity_poly.type
_entity_poly.pdbx_seq_one_letter_code
_entity_poly.pdbx_strand_id
1 'polypeptide(L)'
;MGHVDPHSIKIIPAAARAFFNGANRYAVVGRVISDPSRFDNKVLKWYQERKLPVTPVRNNPKLPNSELVEGLQAVSSPLELQELDKTSLSWILHPALGFPLLKELYGPDAKGKSPVGVWIQPGAESDEIEAFIKEHGLEDKIVVGGACILVHGDAARAGEAKL
;
A
#
# COMPACT_ATOMS: atom_id res chain seq x y z
N MET A 1 33.64 8.68 17.90
CA MET A 1 32.64 8.07 16.99
C MET A 1 31.28 8.14 17.66
N GLY A 2 30.31 8.84 17.09
CA GLY A 2 28.95 8.87 17.63
C GLY A 2 28.28 7.51 17.41
N HIS A 3 27.76 6.92 18.49
CA HIS A 3 26.87 5.78 18.40
C HIS A 3 25.56 6.27 17.78
N VAL A 4 25.37 5.97 16.50
CA VAL A 4 24.04 6.10 15.87
C VAL A 4 23.18 4.99 16.44
N ASP A 5 22.27 5.36 17.34
CA ASP A 5 21.23 4.46 17.82
C ASP A 5 20.43 3.98 16.59
N PRO A 6 20.26 2.67 16.35
CA PRO A 6 19.51 2.15 15.22
C PRO A 6 18.01 2.56 15.20
N HIS A 7 17.54 3.24 16.24
CA HIS A 7 16.22 3.90 16.29
C HIS A 7 16.24 5.37 15.87
N SER A 8 17.39 5.92 15.50
CA SER A 8 17.58 7.31 15.09
C SER A 8 17.13 7.50 13.63
N ILE A 9 15.88 7.94 13.45
CA ILE A 9 15.30 8.38 12.16
C ILE A 9 15.44 7.31 11.08
N LYS A 10 14.44 6.42 11.01
CA LYS A 10 14.22 5.65 9.78
C LYS A 10 13.89 6.66 8.68
N ILE A 11 14.80 6.83 7.73
CA ILE A 11 14.62 7.73 6.58
C ILE A 11 13.28 7.39 5.94
N ILE A 12 12.32 8.30 6.03
CA ILE A 12 11.02 8.15 5.40
C ILE A 12 11.24 8.39 3.90
N PRO A 13 10.96 7.40 3.03
CA PRO A 13 11.11 7.60 1.58
C PRO A 13 10.26 8.79 1.11
N ALA A 14 10.72 9.57 0.14
CA ALA A 14 9.97 10.72 -0.37
C ALA A 14 8.57 10.30 -0.86
N ALA A 15 8.49 9.17 -1.57
CA ALA A 15 7.24 8.56 -2.01
C ALA A 15 6.27 8.23 -0.87
N ALA A 16 6.74 8.02 0.37
CA ALA A 16 5.86 7.74 1.51
C ALA A 16 5.06 8.96 1.93
N ARG A 17 5.58 10.17 1.72
CA ARG A 17 4.79 11.41 1.91
C ARG A 17 3.81 11.61 0.76
N ALA A 18 4.28 11.42 -0.48
CA ALA A 18 3.44 11.52 -1.67
C ALA A 18 2.24 10.56 -1.62
N PHE A 19 2.45 9.35 -1.08
CA PHE A 19 1.42 8.34 -0.84
C PHE A 19 0.23 8.88 -0.03
N PHE A 20 0.45 9.77 0.93
CA PHE A 20 -0.62 10.38 1.72
C PHE A 20 -1.15 11.68 1.12
N ASN A 21 -0.26 12.56 0.64
CA ASN A 21 -0.63 13.92 0.21
C ASN A 21 -1.63 13.94 -0.96
N GLY A 22 -1.54 12.99 -1.89
CA GLY A 22 -2.44 12.92 -3.04
C GLY A 22 -3.73 12.12 -2.79
N ALA A 23 -3.85 11.43 -1.66
CA ALA A 23 -4.92 10.44 -1.43
C ALA A 23 -5.82 10.82 -0.26
N ASN A 24 -7.13 10.64 -0.45
CA ASN A 24 -8.12 10.76 0.62
C ASN A 24 -8.83 9.43 0.93
N ARG A 25 -8.47 8.37 0.20
CA ARG A 25 -8.93 6.99 0.39
C ARG A 25 -7.74 6.05 0.32
N TYR A 26 -7.86 4.90 0.95
CA TYR A 26 -6.82 3.90 0.98
C TYR A 26 -7.39 2.52 0.69
N ALA A 27 -6.53 1.60 0.29
CA ALA A 27 -6.88 0.19 0.22
C ALA A 27 -5.74 -0.68 0.74
N VAL A 28 -6.11 -1.83 1.29
CA VAL A 28 -5.14 -2.88 1.65
C VAL A 28 -5.28 -4.00 0.65
N VAL A 29 -4.24 -4.23 -0.14
CA VAL A 29 -4.20 -5.25 -1.20
C VAL A 29 -3.43 -6.46 -0.68
N GLY A 30 -4.10 -7.61 -0.58
CA GLY A 30 -3.50 -8.80 0.03
C GLY A 30 -4.47 -9.96 0.15
N ARG A 31 -4.22 -10.85 1.11
CA ARG A 31 -5.17 -11.90 1.47
C ARG A 31 -6.36 -11.34 2.25
N VAL A 32 -6.10 -10.30 3.05
CA VAL A 32 -6.97 -9.48 3.90
C VAL A 32 -8.16 -10.25 4.48
N ILE A 33 -7.97 -10.76 5.69
CA ILE A 33 -8.95 -11.54 6.46
C ILE A 33 -9.08 -11.01 7.88
N SER A 34 -10.18 -11.36 8.55
CA SER A 34 -10.48 -11.01 9.95
C SER A 34 -9.70 -11.91 10.93
N ASP A 35 -8.37 -11.89 10.85
CA ASP A 35 -7.47 -12.58 11.77
C ASP A 35 -6.43 -11.58 12.31
N PRO A 36 -6.48 -11.21 13.60
CA PRO A 36 -5.60 -10.18 14.17
C PRO A 36 -4.12 -10.58 14.24
N SER A 37 -3.79 -11.86 14.05
CA SER A 37 -2.38 -12.29 13.97
C SER A 37 -1.73 -11.87 12.64
N ARG A 38 -2.55 -11.71 11.59
CA ARG A 38 -2.14 -11.46 10.22
C ARG A 38 -1.66 -10.03 10.01
N PHE A 39 -0.59 -9.88 9.23
CA PHE A 39 0.00 -8.57 8.95
C PHE A 39 -0.94 -7.66 8.15
N ASP A 40 -1.63 -8.20 7.14
CA ASP A 40 -2.63 -7.49 6.35
C ASP A 40 -3.84 -7.03 7.17
N ASN A 41 -4.25 -7.80 8.18
CA ASN A 41 -5.27 -7.35 9.14
C ASN A 41 -4.77 -6.19 10.00
N LYS A 42 -3.56 -6.28 10.53
CA LYS A 42 -2.95 -5.19 11.32
C LYS A 42 -2.85 -3.90 10.52
N VAL A 43 -2.48 -3.98 9.24
CA VAL A 43 -2.46 -2.82 8.34
C VAL A 43 -3.87 -2.26 8.12
N LEU A 44 -4.88 -3.11 7.89
CA LEU A 44 -6.26 -2.65 7.75
C LEU A 44 -6.75 -1.90 9.00
N LYS A 45 -6.52 -2.47 10.18
CA LYS A 45 -6.87 -1.84 11.46
C LYS A 45 -6.12 -0.55 11.72
N TRP A 46 -4.85 -0.46 11.33
CA TRP A 46 -4.06 0.76 11.43
C TRP A 46 -4.75 1.95 10.74
N TYR A 47 -5.34 1.75 9.55
CA TYR A 47 -6.14 2.77 8.86
C TYR A 47 -7.44 3.08 9.60
N GLN A 48 -8.19 2.06 10.05
CA GLN A 48 -9.45 2.25 10.78
C GLN A 48 -9.25 3.04 12.08
N GLU A 49 -8.23 2.71 12.88
CA GLU A 49 -7.87 3.41 14.12
C GLU A 49 -7.55 4.89 13.89
N ARG A 50 -7.03 5.22 12.70
CA ARG A 50 -6.69 6.59 12.27
C ARG A 50 -7.83 7.29 11.56
N LYS A 51 -9.02 6.66 11.50
CA LYS A 51 -10.21 7.16 10.81
C LYS A 51 -9.95 7.47 9.33
N LEU A 52 -9.05 6.71 8.70
CA LEU A 52 -8.75 6.83 7.28
C LEU A 52 -9.68 5.88 6.50
N PRO A 53 -10.43 6.35 5.48
CA PRO A 53 -11.29 5.48 4.67
C PRO A 53 -10.46 4.38 4.00
N VAL A 54 -10.79 3.12 4.26
CA VAL A 54 -10.01 1.99 3.76
C VAL A 54 -10.90 0.88 3.20
N THR A 55 -10.49 0.31 2.07
CA THR A 55 -11.16 -0.84 1.43
C THR A 55 -10.22 -2.05 1.38
N PRO A 56 -10.64 -3.23 1.87
CA PRO A 56 -9.93 -4.47 1.62
C PRO A 56 -10.00 -4.86 0.13
N VAL A 57 -8.87 -5.19 -0.47
CA VAL A 57 -8.78 -5.73 -1.82
C VAL A 57 -8.16 -7.12 -1.73
N ARG A 58 -8.94 -8.14 -2.09
CA ARG A 58 -8.49 -9.53 -2.10
C ARG A 58 -9.09 -10.28 -3.28
N ASN A 59 -8.24 -11.01 -4.00
CA ASN A 59 -8.67 -11.97 -5.00
C ASN A 59 -8.36 -13.38 -4.49
N ASN A 60 -9.30 -13.98 -3.75
CA ASN A 60 -9.13 -15.34 -3.23
C ASN A 60 -10.41 -16.15 -3.46
N PRO A 61 -10.40 -17.16 -4.36
CA PRO A 61 -11.56 -18.00 -4.64
C PRO A 61 -12.11 -18.75 -3.43
N LYS A 62 -11.30 -18.93 -2.37
CA LYS A 62 -11.69 -19.61 -1.13
C LYS A 62 -12.30 -18.67 -0.09
N LEU A 63 -12.30 -17.36 -0.32
CA LEU A 63 -12.81 -16.35 0.59
C LEU A 63 -13.77 -15.44 -0.17
N PRO A 64 -15.10 -15.66 -0.07
CA PRO A 64 -16.05 -14.88 -0.82
C PRO A 64 -16.00 -13.42 -0.39
N ASN A 65 -16.03 -12.49 -1.34
CA ASN A 65 -16.01 -11.07 -1.00
C ASN A 65 -17.29 -10.61 -0.29
N SER A 66 -18.39 -11.36 -0.35
CA SER A 66 -19.61 -11.07 0.44
C SER A 66 -19.41 -11.16 1.97
N GLU A 67 -18.32 -11.77 2.45
CA GLU A 67 -17.96 -11.77 3.86
C GLU A 67 -17.19 -10.49 4.23
N LEU A 68 -17.66 -9.79 5.26
CA LEU A 68 -17.02 -8.58 5.77
C LEU A 68 -15.66 -8.87 6.40
N VAL A 69 -14.69 -7.99 6.16
CA VAL A 69 -13.37 -8.00 6.81
C VAL A 69 -13.26 -6.81 7.74
N GLU A 70 -13.20 -7.06 9.06
CA GLU A 70 -13.21 -5.98 10.06
C GLU A 70 -14.38 -4.98 9.83
N GLY A 71 -15.55 -5.50 9.45
CA GLY A 71 -16.74 -4.71 9.15
C GLY A 71 -16.76 -4.03 7.77
N LEU A 72 -15.78 -4.29 6.91
CA LEU A 72 -15.65 -3.67 5.59
C LEU A 72 -15.93 -4.67 4.46
N GLN A 73 -16.59 -4.18 3.41
CA GLN A 73 -16.83 -4.93 2.18
C GLN A 73 -15.55 -4.99 1.34
N ALA A 74 -15.11 -6.20 0.97
CA ALA A 74 -13.94 -6.39 0.11
C ALA A 74 -14.30 -6.28 -1.38
N VAL A 75 -13.33 -5.88 -2.21
CA VAL A 75 -13.40 -5.95 -3.69
C VAL A 75 -12.31 -6.88 -4.24
N SER A 76 -12.45 -7.32 -5.49
CA SER A 76 -11.58 -8.36 -6.06
C SER A 76 -10.32 -7.82 -6.71
N SER A 77 -10.35 -6.55 -7.14
CA SER A 77 -9.22 -5.90 -7.81
C SER A 77 -9.15 -4.41 -7.41
N PRO A 78 -7.95 -3.79 -7.36
CA PRO A 78 -7.85 -2.35 -7.21
C PRO A 78 -8.60 -1.58 -8.31
N LEU A 79 -8.76 -2.16 -9.50
CA LEU A 79 -9.51 -1.52 -10.60
C LEU A 79 -11.03 -1.42 -10.33
N GLU A 80 -11.55 -2.19 -9.37
CA GLU A 80 -12.94 -2.11 -8.92
C GLU A 80 -13.16 -1.01 -7.87
N LEU A 81 -12.08 -0.38 -7.38
CA LEU A 81 -12.19 0.72 -6.42
C LEU A 81 -12.80 1.96 -7.09
N GLN A 82 -13.74 2.58 -6.39
CA GLN A 82 -14.22 3.91 -6.75
C GLN A 82 -13.11 4.93 -6.54
N GLU A 83 -12.95 5.87 -7.49
CA GLU A 83 -11.94 6.94 -7.40
C GLU A 83 -10.52 6.39 -7.15
N LEU A 84 -10.11 5.38 -7.94
CA LEU A 84 -8.77 4.80 -7.84
C LEU A 84 -7.67 5.89 -7.95
N ASP A 85 -7.88 6.90 -8.78
CA ASP A 85 -7.02 8.08 -8.96
C ASP A 85 -6.90 8.99 -7.72
N LYS A 86 -7.71 8.75 -6.69
CA LYS A 86 -7.64 9.40 -5.37
C LYS A 86 -7.30 8.41 -4.24
N THR A 87 -6.97 7.16 -4.59
CA THR A 87 -6.75 6.07 -3.66
C THR A 87 -5.29 5.64 -3.65
N SER A 88 -4.73 5.46 -2.46
CA SER A 88 -3.38 4.90 -2.25
C SER A 88 -3.44 3.46 -1.73
N LEU A 89 -2.56 2.58 -2.21
CA LEU A 89 -2.63 1.14 -1.94
C LEU A 89 -1.50 0.67 -1.00
N SER A 90 -1.85 0.17 0.18
CA SER A 90 -0.94 -0.65 0.99
C SER A 90 -0.90 -2.07 0.43
N TRP A 91 0.26 -2.52 -0.06
CA TRP A 91 0.39 -3.72 -0.88
C TRP A 91 1.17 -4.83 -0.18
N ILE A 92 0.55 -6.00 -0.02
CA ILE A 92 1.03 -7.12 0.79
C ILE A 92 0.86 -8.46 0.03
N LEU A 93 0.84 -8.42 -1.30
CA LEU A 93 0.80 -9.63 -2.13
C LEU A 93 2.20 -10.23 -2.30
N HIS A 94 2.27 -11.55 -2.37
CA HIS A 94 3.47 -12.24 -2.81
C HIS A 94 3.88 -11.76 -4.23
N PRO A 95 5.18 -11.60 -4.53
CA PRO A 95 5.64 -11.01 -5.80
C PRO A 95 5.06 -11.68 -7.06
N ALA A 96 4.90 -13.02 -7.05
CA ALA A 96 4.29 -13.76 -8.16
C ALA A 96 2.86 -13.32 -8.52
N LEU A 97 2.10 -12.79 -7.54
CA LEU A 97 0.78 -12.20 -7.77
C LEU A 97 0.88 -10.68 -7.93
N GLY A 98 1.84 -10.06 -7.25
CA GLY A 98 2.03 -8.61 -7.25
C GLY A 98 2.50 -8.07 -8.59
N PHE A 99 3.49 -8.70 -9.21
CA PHE A 99 4.10 -8.17 -10.44
C PHE A 99 3.13 -8.08 -11.63
N PRO A 100 2.26 -9.09 -11.91
CA PRO A 100 1.22 -8.95 -12.93
C PRO A 100 0.25 -7.78 -12.66
N LEU A 101 -0.18 -7.61 -11.41
CA LEU A 101 -1.08 -6.52 -11.02
C LEU A 101 -0.40 -5.15 -11.12
N LEU A 102 0.89 -5.06 -10.82
CA LEU A 102 1.66 -3.82 -10.97
C LEU A 102 1.70 -3.38 -12.44
N LYS A 103 1.92 -4.32 -13.37
CA LYS A 103 1.86 -4.07 -14.82
C LYS A 103 0.45 -3.67 -15.27
N GLU A 104 -0.59 -4.25 -14.69
CA GLU A 104 -1.97 -3.85 -14.99
C GLU A 104 -2.25 -2.38 -14.60
N LEU A 105 -1.66 -1.92 -13.49
CA LEU A 105 -1.86 -0.57 -12.96
C LEU A 105 -0.98 0.50 -13.61
N TYR A 106 0.24 0.15 -14.04
CA TYR A 106 1.25 1.13 -14.49
C TYR A 106 1.94 0.77 -15.81
N GLY A 107 1.70 -0.42 -16.35
CA GLY A 107 2.28 -0.85 -17.62
C GLY A 107 1.65 -0.16 -18.84
N PRO A 108 2.13 -0.47 -20.05
CA PRO A 108 1.68 0.16 -21.29
C PRO A 108 0.18 -0.06 -21.58
N ASP A 109 -0.40 -1.15 -21.08
CA ASP A 109 -1.82 -1.49 -21.24
C ASP A 109 -2.72 -0.87 -20.15
N ALA A 110 -2.17 -0.07 -19.24
CA ALA A 110 -2.93 0.58 -18.18
C ALA A 110 -3.98 1.52 -18.80
N LYS A 111 -5.25 1.32 -18.45
CA LYS A 111 -6.41 2.03 -19.05
C LYS A 111 -6.59 3.46 -18.51
N GLY A 112 -5.50 4.17 -18.23
CA GLY A 112 -5.52 5.55 -17.75
C GLY A 112 -6.02 5.73 -16.32
N LYS A 113 -6.11 4.67 -15.52
CA LYS A 113 -6.43 4.73 -14.08
C LYS A 113 -5.28 4.12 -13.29
N SER A 114 -4.57 4.95 -12.55
CA SER A 114 -3.52 4.51 -11.62
C SER A 114 -3.83 5.05 -10.23
N PRO A 115 -3.44 4.34 -9.16
CA PRO A 115 -3.57 4.87 -7.81
C PRO A 115 -2.64 6.05 -7.60
N VAL A 116 -2.96 6.86 -6.59
CA VAL A 116 -2.11 8.00 -6.16
C VAL A 116 -0.70 7.51 -5.86
N GLY A 117 -0.60 6.44 -5.08
CA GLY A 117 0.65 5.77 -4.80
C GLY A 117 0.44 4.33 -4.32
N VAL A 118 1.52 3.56 -4.38
CA VAL A 118 1.57 2.20 -3.85
C VAL A 118 2.64 2.13 -2.79
N TRP A 119 2.34 1.48 -1.66
CA TRP A 119 3.31 1.19 -0.63
C TRP A 119 3.48 -0.31 -0.49
N ILE A 120 4.54 -0.81 -1.12
CA ILE A 120 4.94 -2.22 -1.04
C ILE A 120 5.47 -2.45 0.37
N GLN A 121 4.73 -3.23 1.14
CA GLN A 121 5.11 -3.56 2.51
C GLN A 121 6.26 -4.58 2.52
N PRO A 122 7.04 -4.65 3.61
CA PRO A 122 8.18 -5.56 3.69
C PRO A 122 7.80 -7.02 3.42
N GLY A 123 8.58 -7.67 2.55
CA GLY A 123 8.36 -9.04 2.10
C GLY A 123 7.43 -9.18 0.89
N ALA A 124 6.96 -8.09 0.29
CA ALA A 124 6.16 -8.09 -0.95
C ALA A 124 6.96 -7.60 -2.18
N GLU A 125 8.19 -7.15 -1.98
CA GLU A 125 9.15 -6.75 -3.00
C GLU A 125 9.79 -7.95 -3.73
N SER A 126 10.28 -7.68 -4.94
CA SER A 126 11.21 -8.56 -5.66
C SER A 126 12.05 -7.74 -6.65
N ASP A 127 13.15 -8.32 -7.12
CA ASP A 127 14.04 -7.67 -8.09
C ASP A 127 13.28 -7.23 -9.36
N GLU A 128 12.31 -8.03 -9.83
CA GLU A 128 11.50 -7.68 -11.01
C GLU A 128 10.58 -6.49 -10.76
N ILE A 129 10.01 -6.39 -9.55
CA ILE A 129 9.17 -5.25 -9.17
C ILE A 129 10.02 -3.98 -9.09
N GLU A 130 11.19 -4.04 -8.46
CA GLU A 130 12.11 -2.91 -8.36
C GLU A 130 12.63 -2.45 -9.72
N ALA A 131 13.00 -3.41 -10.58
CA ALA A 131 13.41 -3.12 -11.96
C ALA A 131 12.29 -2.41 -12.74
N PHE A 132 11.05 -2.90 -12.62
CA PHE A 132 9.91 -2.30 -13.30
C PHE A 132 9.61 -0.89 -12.81
N ILE A 133 9.67 -0.65 -11.49
CA ILE A 133 9.49 0.68 -10.89
C ILE A 133 10.48 1.67 -11.52
N LYS A 134 11.76 1.29 -11.60
CA LYS A 134 12.82 2.13 -12.16
C LYS A 134 12.68 2.35 -13.66
N GLU A 135 12.36 1.30 -14.42
CA GLU A 135 12.19 1.38 -15.87
C GLU A 135 11.04 2.32 -16.26
N HIS A 136 9.99 2.39 -15.44
CA HIS A 136 8.79 3.18 -15.70
C HIS A 136 8.76 4.53 -14.97
N GLY A 137 9.83 4.91 -14.25
CA GLY A 137 9.91 6.20 -13.54
C GLY A 137 8.88 6.34 -12.41
N LEU A 138 8.63 5.25 -11.67
CA LEU A 138 7.59 5.18 -10.64
C LEU A 138 8.11 5.41 -9.22
N GLU A 139 9.39 5.76 -9.05
CA GLU A 139 10.04 5.92 -7.74
C GLU A 139 9.38 6.98 -6.85
N ASP A 140 8.77 8.01 -7.42
CA ASP A 140 8.04 9.04 -6.67
C ASP A 140 6.62 8.63 -6.28
N LYS A 141 6.09 7.55 -6.88
CA LYS A 141 4.73 7.03 -6.63
C LYS A 141 4.72 5.76 -5.80
N ILE A 142 5.81 5.00 -5.80
CA ILE A 142 5.86 3.68 -5.19
C ILE A 142 6.92 3.63 -4.10
N VAL A 143 6.46 3.39 -2.87
CA VAL A 143 7.35 3.09 -1.75
C VAL A 143 7.75 1.62 -1.84
N VAL A 144 9.05 1.38 -1.99
CA VAL A 144 9.69 0.06 -2.01
C VAL A 144 10.99 0.11 -1.19
N GLY A 145 11.57 -1.03 -0.80
CA GLY A 145 12.81 -1.08 -0.02
C GLY A 145 12.62 -1.18 1.50
N GLY A 146 11.56 -1.84 1.96
CA GLY A 146 11.43 -2.26 3.37
C GLY A 146 10.81 -1.24 4.34
N ALA A 147 10.35 -0.07 3.86
CA ALA A 147 9.56 0.82 4.69
C ALA A 147 8.19 0.19 5.02
N CYS A 148 7.81 0.15 6.30
CA CYS A 148 6.56 -0.42 6.78
C CYS A 148 5.54 0.66 7.19
N ILE A 149 4.28 0.54 6.76
CA ILE A 149 3.19 1.48 7.12
C ILE A 149 2.93 1.51 8.63
N LEU A 150 3.03 0.36 9.31
CA LEU A 150 2.81 0.27 10.76
C LEU A 150 3.88 1.00 11.58
N VAL A 151 5.05 1.22 10.98
CA VAL A 151 6.21 1.84 11.63
C VAL A 151 6.38 3.30 11.19
N HIS A 152 6.21 3.57 9.90
CA HIS A 152 6.55 4.86 9.27
C HIS A 152 5.32 5.67 8.86
N GLY A 153 4.13 5.04 8.81
CA GLY A 153 2.93 5.67 8.26
C GLY A 153 2.53 6.95 9.01
N ASP A 154 2.63 6.97 10.34
CA ASP A 154 2.28 8.18 11.11
C ASP A 154 3.25 9.32 10.88
N ALA A 155 4.54 9.03 10.84
CA ALA A 155 5.56 10.04 10.57
C ALA A 155 5.46 10.56 9.12
N ALA A 156 5.14 9.68 8.16
CA ALA A 156 4.91 10.06 6.77
C ALA A 156 3.67 10.94 6.60
N ARG A 157 2.60 10.72 7.39
CA ARG A 157 1.40 11.58 7.45
C ARG A 157 1.65 12.92 8.14
N ALA A 158 2.45 12.94 9.19
CA ALA A 158 2.73 14.13 9.99
C ALA A 158 3.58 15.18 9.26
N GLY A 159 4.11 14.86 8.07
CA GLY A 159 4.95 15.73 7.25
C GLY A 159 4.34 17.06 6.80
N GLU A 160 3.09 17.37 7.17
CA GLU A 160 2.44 18.67 6.95
C GLU A 160 1.68 19.20 8.19
N ALA A 161 2.20 18.99 9.40
CA ALA A 161 1.94 19.98 10.45
C ALA A 161 2.71 21.26 10.08
N LYS A 162 2.17 22.05 9.15
CA LYS A 162 2.58 23.45 8.98
C LYS A 162 2.43 24.14 10.33
N LEU A 163 3.51 24.82 10.73
CA LEU A 163 3.53 25.90 11.72
C LEU A 163 2.35 26.87 11.50
#